data_AF-A0A2V9NBT1-F1
#
_entry.id   AF-A0A2V9NBT1-F1
#
_cell.length_a   1.000
_cell.length_b   1.000
_cell.length_c   1.000
_cell.angle_alpha   90.00
_cell.angle_beta   90.00
_cell.angle_gamma   90.00
#
_symmetry.space_group_name_H-M   'P 1'
#
loop_
_entity.id
_entity.type
_entity.pdbx_description
1 polymer ?
#
loop_
_entity_poly.entity_id
_entity_poly.type
_entity_poly.pdbx_seq_one_letter_code
_entity_poly.pdbx_strand_id
1 'polypeptide(L)'
;MNRFALALLVLVSTLLNAQSPNKNPNKSEPPILGPHRARDVPKPATTNSNDLLYHGGPILPTASVQAIFWGSSWGTSPGDKITGMNVFYESEGGTPYAATVNEYTDSTGHQVSSSLTYGGYIVDTTSSPKHPGTSQVLGE
;
A
#
# COMPACT_ATOMS: atom_id res chain seq x y z
N MET A 1 23.79 8.16 -44.43
CA MET A 1 23.10 9.14 -43.57
C MET A 1 21.91 8.45 -42.93
N ASN A 2 21.98 8.21 -41.62
CA ASN A 2 21.13 7.22 -40.93
C ASN A 2 19.67 7.67 -40.82
N ARG A 3 18.80 6.85 -41.41
CA ARG A 3 17.34 7.02 -41.52
C ARG A 3 16.61 6.97 -40.17
N PHE A 4 17.33 6.60 -39.11
CA PHE A 4 16.86 6.54 -37.73
C PHE A 4 16.96 7.88 -36.99
N ALA A 5 17.72 8.87 -37.48
CA ALA A 5 17.84 10.16 -36.82
C ALA A 5 16.59 11.05 -36.99
N LEU A 6 15.80 10.84 -38.05
CA LEU A 6 14.63 11.66 -38.35
C LEU A 6 13.41 11.28 -37.47
N ALA A 7 13.30 10.01 -37.07
CA ALA A 7 12.19 9.54 -36.23
C ALA A 7 12.29 10.04 -34.78
N LEU A 8 13.51 10.24 -34.26
CA LEU A 8 13.72 10.74 -32.90
C LEU A 8 13.42 12.24 -32.79
N LEU A 9 13.62 13.02 -33.86
CA LEU A 9 13.36 14.47 -33.83
C LEU A 9 11.85 14.80 -33.84
N VAL A 10 11.02 13.97 -34.47
CA VAL A 10 9.56 14.17 -34.54
C VAL A 10 8.86 13.75 -33.25
N LEU A 11 9.40 12.78 -32.51
CA LEU A 11 8.80 12.33 -31.25
C LEU A 11 8.99 13.34 -30.11
N VAL A 12 10.06 14.13 -30.13
CA VAL A 12 10.36 15.14 -29.09
C VAL A 12 9.51 16.41 -29.25
N SER A 13 8.96 16.68 -30.44
CA SER A 13 8.16 17.90 -30.69
C SER A 13 6.72 17.85 -30.16
N THR A 14 6.21 16.67 -29.81
CA THR A 14 4.80 16.53 -29.36
C THR A 14 4.61 16.71 -27.86
N LEU A 15 5.68 16.81 -27.07
CA LEU A 15 5.60 17.05 -25.63
C LEU A 15 5.48 18.53 -25.24
N LEU A 16 5.63 19.47 -26.18
CA LEU A 16 5.62 20.91 -25.87
C LEU A 16 4.26 21.61 -25.98
N ASN A 17 3.20 20.98 -26.52
CA ASN A 17 1.92 21.65 -26.78
C ASN A 17 0.73 21.18 -25.92
N ALA A 18 0.98 20.64 -24.73
CA ALA A 18 -0.10 20.23 -23.80
C ALA A 18 -0.35 21.22 -22.64
N GLN A 19 0.14 22.46 -22.72
CA GLN A 19 -0.24 23.50 -21.76
C GLN A 19 -1.43 24.29 -22.33
N SER A 20 -2.62 24.01 -21.81
CA SER A 20 -3.76 24.92 -22.01
C SER A 20 -3.34 26.33 -21.56
N PRO A 21 -3.46 27.37 -22.42
CA PRO A 21 -3.09 28.72 -22.02
C PRO A 21 -3.85 29.13 -20.76
N ASN A 22 -3.12 29.59 -19.74
CA ASN A 22 -3.74 30.14 -18.54
C ASN A 22 -4.61 31.33 -18.95
N LYS A 23 -5.93 31.19 -18.79
CA LYS A 23 -6.92 32.20 -19.19
C LYS A 23 -6.84 33.50 -18.37
N ASN A 24 -6.01 33.55 -17.32
CA ASN A 24 -5.78 34.76 -16.53
C ASN A 24 -4.39 34.74 -15.84
N PRO A 25 -3.31 35.14 -16.54
CA PRO A 25 -1.94 35.03 -16.02
C PRO A 25 -1.63 35.91 -14.81
N ASN A 26 -2.54 36.80 -14.39
CA ASN A 26 -2.35 37.73 -13.27
C ASN A 26 -3.11 37.35 -12.00
N LYS A 27 -3.83 36.23 -11.98
CA LYS A 27 -4.46 35.74 -10.74
C LYS A 27 -3.51 34.75 -10.07
N SER A 28 -2.89 35.16 -8.96
CA SER A 28 -2.17 34.24 -8.08
C SER A 28 -3.16 33.17 -7.62
N GLU A 29 -3.03 31.95 -8.12
CA GLU A 29 -3.86 30.85 -7.65
C GLU A 29 -3.51 30.58 -6.19
N PRO A 30 -4.51 30.45 -5.29
CA PRO A 30 -4.23 30.10 -3.91
C PRO A 30 -3.45 28.78 -3.89
N PRO A 31 -2.47 28.62 -2.97
CA PRO A 31 -1.69 27.39 -2.86
C PRO A 31 -2.65 26.21 -2.77
N ILE A 32 -2.35 25.16 -3.54
CA ILE A 32 -3.17 23.95 -3.62
C ILE A 32 -3.19 23.31 -2.22
N LEU A 33 -4.26 23.56 -1.48
CA LEU A 33 -4.55 22.97 -0.19
C LEU A 33 -5.75 22.04 -0.38
N GLY A 34 -5.46 20.78 -0.70
CA GLY A 34 -6.44 19.71 -0.82
C GLY A 34 -6.23 18.81 -2.05
N PRO A 35 -6.74 17.57 -2.02
CA PRO A 35 -6.68 16.64 -3.15
C PRO A 35 -7.53 17.19 -4.31
N HIS A 36 -6.85 17.68 -5.34
CA HIS A 36 -7.47 18.12 -6.59
C HIS A 36 -7.66 16.90 -7.49
N ARG A 37 -8.92 16.58 -7.80
CA ARG A 37 -9.22 15.49 -8.73
C ARG A 37 -9.09 15.98 -10.16
N ALA A 38 -8.50 15.16 -11.03
CA ALA A 38 -8.48 15.42 -12.46
C ALA A 38 -9.92 15.50 -12.98
N ARG A 39 -10.16 16.45 -13.90
CA ARG A 39 -11.43 16.56 -14.61
C ARG A 39 -11.66 15.25 -15.38
N ASP A 40 -12.89 14.74 -15.33
CA ASP A 40 -13.35 13.50 -15.98
C ASP A 40 -13.00 12.17 -15.27
N VAL A 41 -12.54 12.19 -14.02
CA VAL A 41 -12.58 10.98 -13.18
C VAL A 41 -14.03 10.75 -12.73
N PRO A 42 -14.66 9.59 -13.06
CA PRO A 42 -16.01 9.28 -12.62
C PRO A 42 -16.12 9.45 -11.10
N LYS A 43 -17.22 10.08 -10.64
CA LYS A 43 -17.57 10.08 -9.23
C LYS A 43 -17.67 8.61 -8.79
N PRO A 44 -17.04 8.20 -7.67
CA PRO A 44 -17.20 6.84 -7.17
C PRO A 44 -18.69 6.52 -7.11
N ALA A 45 -19.09 5.40 -7.70
CA ALA A 45 -20.47 4.97 -7.64
C ALA A 45 -20.86 4.83 -6.16
N THR A 46 -21.86 5.58 -5.72
CA THR A 46 -22.42 5.48 -4.36
C THR A 46 -23.39 4.31 -4.27
N THR A 47 -23.01 3.18 -4.83
CA THR A 47 -23.74 1.92 -4.67
C THR A 47 -23.01 1.18 -3.58
N ASN A 48 -23.48 1.34 -2.34
CA ASN A 48 -23.13 0.44 -1.25
C ASN A 48 -23.82 -0.90 -1.55
N SER A 49 -23.31 -1.67 -2.52
CA SER A 49 -23.54 -3.11 -2.49
C SER A 49 -22.76 -3.58 -1.26
N ASN A 50 -23.49 -3.94 -0.20
CA ASN A 50 -22.89 -4.56 0.97
C ASN A 50 -22.39 -5.95 0.58
N ASP A 51 -21.33 -6.02 -0.21
CA ASP A 51 -20.72 -7.28 -0.67
C ASP A 51 -20.02 -7.99 0.49
N LEU A 52 -19.84 -7.30 1.61
CA LEU A 52 -19.26 -7.79 2.84
C LEU A 52 -20.20 -7.45 4.01
N LEU A 53 -20.90 -8.47 4.49
CA LEU A 53 -21.83 -8.37 5.60
C LEU A 53 -21.18 -8.89 6.88
N TYR A 54 -21.38 -8.17 7.98
CA TYR A 54 -20.96 -8.64 9.29
C TYR A 54 -21.87 -9.77 9.77
N HIS A 55 -21.28 -10.93 10.09
CA HIS A 55 -22.00 -12.14 10.51
C HIS A 55 -21.97 -12.40 12.02
N GLY A 56 -21.68 -11.39 12.84
CA GLY A 56 -21.71 -11.51 14.31
C GLY A 56 -20.46 -12.12 14.96
N GLY A 57 -19.38 -12.33 14.19
CA GLY A 57 -18.10 -12.83 14.72
C GLY A 57 -17.21 -11.72 15.31
N PRO A 58 -16.15 -12.05 16.06
CA PRO A 58 -15.19 -11.04 16.50
C PRO A 58 -14.50 -10.38 15.30
N ILE A 59 -14.18 -9.09 15.42
CA ILE A 59 -13.32 -8.36 14.48
C ILE A 59 -11.95 -8.11 15.13
N LEU A 60 -10.97 -7.73 14.32
CA LEU A 60 -9.67 -7.24 14.78
C LEU A 60 -9.58 -5.74 14.50
N PRO A 61 -9.90 -4.85 15.47
CA PRO A 61 -9.93 -3.40 15.22
C PRO A 61 -8.57 -2.79 14.92
N THR A 62 -7.50 -3.36 15.46
CA THR A 62 -6.11 -2.92 15.24
C THR A 62 -5.23 -4.13 15.02
N ALA A 63 -4.37 -4.08 14.00
CA ALA A 63 -3.45 -5.17 13.71
C ALA A 63 -2.05 -4.90 14.29
N SER A 64 -1.44 -5.95 14.84
CA SER A 64 -0.02 -5.95 15.21
C SER A 64 0.69 -7.06 14.46
N VAL A 65 1.86 -6.76 13.91
CA VAL A 65 2.64 -7.67 13.07
C VAL A 65 4.03 -7.83 13.64
N GLN A 66 4.50 -9.07 13.71
CA GLN A 66 5.89 -9.44 13.96
C GLN A 66 6.37 -10.28 12.78
N ALA A 67 7.51 -9.94 12.19
CA ALA A 67 8.09 -10.77 11.16
C ALA A 67 8.93 -11.89 11.79
N ILE A 68 8.81 -13.12 11.28
CA ILE A 68 9.66 -14.25 11.67
C ILE A 68 10.40 -14.75 10.43
N PHE A 69 11.73 -14.67 10.48
CA PHE A 69 12.62 -15.20 9.47
C PHE A 69 13.14 -16.55 9.95
N TRP A 70 12.52 -17.63 9.46
CA TRP A 70 12.79 -18.99 9.96
C TRP A 70 13.54 -19.85 8.94
N GLY A 71 14.64 -20.46 9.39
CA GLY A 71 15.42 -21.47 8.68
C GLY A 71 16.92 -21.25 8.83
N SER A 72 17.70 -22.33 8.69
CA SER A 72 19.16 -22.31 8.86
C SER A 72 19.89 -21.36 7.90
N SER A 73 19.31 -21.03 6.75
CA SER A 73 19.88 -20.08 5.78
C SER A 73 19.85 -18.61 6.25
N TRP A 74 18.96 -18.26 7.18
CA TRP A 74 18.82 -16.88 7.65
C TRP A 74 19.97 -16.43 8.56
N GLY A 75 20.74 -17.37 9.12
CA GLY A 75 21.91 -17.05 9.95
C GLY A 75 23.11 -16.53 9.15
N THR A 76 23.20 -16.84 7.85
CA THR A 76 24.34 -16.47 7.00
C THR A 76 23.97 -15.55 5.85
N SER A 77 22.69 -15.41 5.51
CA SER A 77 22.27 -14.63 4.34
C SER A 77 20.87 -14.03 4.47
N PRO A 78 20.66 -13.04 5.36
CA PRO A 78 19.39 -12.31 5.43
C PRO A 78 19.15 -11.45 4.17
N GLY A 79 20.22 -10.99 3.51
CA GLY A 79 20.14 -10.08 2.37
C GLY A 79 19.47 -8.74 2.72
N ASP A 80 18.92 -8.08 1.70
CA ASP A 80 18.10 -6.86 1.79
C ASP A 80 16.65 -7.13 2.21
N LYS A 81 16.27 -8.41 2.37
CA LYS A 81 14.89 -8.84 2.65
C LYS A 81 14.36 -8.35 4.00
N ILE A 82 15.18 -8.45 5.05
CA ILE A 82 14.80 -7.99 6.39
C ILE A 82 14.56 -6.48 6.38
N THR A 83 15.50 -5.73 5.79
CA THR A 83 15.36 -4.29 5.64
C THR A 83 14.12 -3.92 4.83
N GLY A 84 13.87 -4.61 3.71
CA GLY A 84 12.67 -4.39 2.90
C GLY A 84 11.37 -4.64 3.66
N MET A 85 11.32 -5.68 4.51
CA MET A 85 10.13 -5.95 5.34
C MET A 85 9.96 -4.97 6.48
N ASN A 86 11.04 -4.50 7.09
CA ASN A 86 10.94 -3.41 8.06
C ASN A 86 10.35 -2.16 7.39
N VAL A 87 10.90 -1.73 6.25
CA VAL A 87 10.40 -0.56 5.51
C VAL A 87 8.94 -0.73 5.10
N PHE A 88 8.57 -1.91 4.62
CA PHE A 88 7.18 -2.19 4.26
C PHE A 88 6.24 -2.04 5.46
N TYR A 89 6.48 -2.77 6.56
CA TYR A 89 5.55 -2.75 7.70
C TYR A 89 5.58 -1.43 8.49
N GLU A 90 6.69 -0.69 8.46
CA GLU A 90 6.77 0.68 9.01
C GLU A 90 5.98 1.71 8.18
N SER A 91 5.77 1.45 6.88
CA SER A 91 5.13 2.41 5.95
C SER A 91 3.71 2.06 5.51
N GLU A 92 3.30 0.79 5.61
CA GLU A 92 2.00 0.32 5.14
C GLU A 92 0.84 0.87 5.98
N GLY A 93 1.05 1.04 7.29
CA GLY A 93 0.04 1.53 8.21
C GLY A 93 -0.42 2.95 7.86
N GLY A 94 -1.74 3.14 7.79
CA GLY A 94 -2.35 4.44 7.51
C GLY A 94 -2.30 4.89 6.05
N THR A 95 -1.81 4.05 5.13
CA THR A 95 -1.87 4.37 3.69
C THR A 95 -3.31 4.39 3.16
N PRO A 96 -3.58 5.06 2.02
CA PRO A 96 -4.89 4.99 1.37
C PRO A 96 -5.30 3.57 0.97
N TYR A 97 -4.33 2.69 0.70
CA TYR A 97 -4.59 1.29 0.41
C TYR A 97 -5.01 0.54 1.69
N ALA A 98 -4.27 0.71 2.79
CA ALA A 98 -4.65 0.17 4.09
C ALA A 98 -6.02 0.69 4.56
N ALA A 99 -6.41 1.93 4.21
CA ALA A 99 -7.72 2.51 4.54
C ALA A 99 -8.92 1.79 3.93
N THR A 100 -8.73 0.86 2.98
CA THR A 100 -9.81 -0.01 2.47
C THR A 100 -10.46 -0.84 3.58
N VAL A 101 -9.71 -1.17 4.65
CA VAL A 101 -10.27 -1.91 5.79
C VAL A 101 -11.17 -1.07 6.68
N ASN A 102 -11.17 0.25 6.54
CA ASN A 102 -12.04 1.12 7.35
C ASN A 102 -13.52 0.92 6.98
N GLU A 103 -13.84 0.24 5.88
CA GLU A 103 -15.22 -0.08 5.51
C GLU A 103 -15.86 -1.13 6.43
N TYR A 104 -15.07 -1.83 7.26
CA TYR A 104 -15.56 -2.88 8.15
C TYR A 104 -15.84 -2.36 9.57
N THR A 105 -17.04 -2.65 10.06
CA THR A 105 -17.48 -2.36 11.43
C THR A 105 -18.21 -3.56 12.05
N ASP A 106 -18.15 -3.68 13.38
CA ASP A 106 -18.99 -4.63 14.11
C ASP A 106 -20.37 -4.04 14.43
N SER A 107 -21.25 -4.85 15.03
CA SER A 107 -22.61 -4.43 15.42
C SER A 107 -22.65 -3.38 16.54
N THR A 108 -21.52 -3.12 17.21
CA THR A 108 -21.37 -2.12 18.28
C THR A 108 -20.73 -0.81 17.79
N GLY A 109 -20.34 -0.75 16.51
CA GLY A 109 -19.73 0.41 15.89
C GLY A 109 -18.21 0.49 16.04
N HIS A 110 -17.53 -0.56 16.51
CA HIS A 110 -16.07 -0.61 16.40
C HIS A 110 -15.69 -0.79 14.94
N GLN A 111 -14.78 0.07 14.47
CA GLN A 111 -14.29 0.07 13.11
C GLN A 111 -12.90 -0.56 13.04
N VAL A 112 -12.65 -1.33 11.99
CA VAL A 112 -11.29 -1.80 11.71
C VAL A 112 -10.46 -0.60 11.28
N SER A 113 -9.32 -0.40 11.92
CA SER A 113 -8.40 0.69 11.63
C SER A 113 -7.36 0.27 10.61
N SER A 114 -7.02 1.18 9.70
CA SER A 114 -5.84 1.09 8.84
C SER A 114 -4.51 1.20 9.58
N SER A 115 -4.52 1.40 10.91
CA SER A 115 -3.31 1.49 11.72
C SER A 115 -2.68 0.10 11.87
N LEU A 116 -1.36 0.04 11.68
CA LEU A 116 -0.56 -1.17 11.84
C LEU A 116 0.54 -0.92 12.86
N THR A 117 0.66 -1.79 13.85
CA THR A 117 1.79 -1.77 14.78
C THR A 117 2.79 -2.85 14.37
N TYR A 118 4.02 -2.46 14.04
CA TYR A 118 5.09 -3.40 13.71
C TYR A 118 6.01 -3.62 14.92
N GLY A 119 6.11 -4.86 15.41
CA GLY A 119 6.96 -5.25 16.53
C GLY A 119 8.41 -5.58 16.14
N GLY A 120 8.77 -5.39 14.86
CA GLY A 120 10.07 -5.76 14.33
C GLY A 120 10.11 -7.20 13.86
N TYR A 121 11.31 -7.80 13.93
CA TYR A 121 11.54 -9.15 13.44
C TYR A 121 12.29 -10.05 14.42
N ILE A 122 12.09 -11.35 14.27
CA ILE A 122 12.83 -12.42 14.95
C ILE A 122 13.51 -13.27 13.87
N VAL A 123 14.77 -13.65 14.10
CA VAL A 123 15.48 -14.62 13.26
C VAL A 123 15.59 -15.93 14.01
N ASP A 124 14.94 -16.95 13.47
CA ASP A 124 15.04 -18.33 13.96
C ASP A 124 15.88 -19.14 12.97
N THR A 125 17.06 -19.60 13.41
CA THR A 125 17.99 -20.36 12.57
C THR A 125 17.82 -21.87 12.69
N THR A 126 16.85 -22.35 13.47
CA THR A 126 16.55 -23.77 13.57
C THR A 126 16.07 -24.32 12.23
N SER A 127 16.22 -25.63 12.04
CA SER A 127 15.74 -26.29 10.82
C SER A 127 14.22 -26.17 10.77
N SER A 128 13.71 -25.55 9.70
CA SER A 128 12.26 -25.44 9.49
C SER A 128 11.65 -26.84 9.32
N PRO A 129 10.53 -27.16 9.99
CA PRO A 129 9.83 -28.42 9.80
C PRO A 129 9.42 -28.59 8.35
N LYS A 130 9.48 -29.83 7.82
CA LYS A 130 8.99 -30.11 6.46
C LYS A 130 7.48 -29.89 6.30
N HIS A 131 6.74 -29.98 7.41
CA HIS A 131 5.30 -29.77 7.51
C HIS A 131 4.98 -29.08 8.85
N PRO A 132 5.18 -27.76 8.96
CA PRO A 132 4.95 -27.05 10.22
C PRO A 132 3.45 -26.99 10.53
N GLY A 133 3.05 -27.52 11.68
CA GLY A 133 1.73 -27.27 12.27
C GLY A 133 1.68 -25.89 12.95
N THR A 134 0.48 -25.35 13.19
CA THR A 134 0.30 -24.03 13.84
C THR A 134 1.00 -23.94 15.19
N SER A 135 0.92 -24.98 16.01
CA SER A 135 1.60 -25.07 17.31
C SER A 135 3.12 -24.96 17.20
N GLN A 136 3.70 -25.51 16.13
CA GLN A 136 5.15 -25.43 15.91
C GLN A 136 5.61 -24.05 15.45
N VAL A 137 4.72 -23.27 14.81
CA VAL A 137 5.02 -21.90 14.36
C VAL A 137 4.79 -20.89 15.48
N LEU A 138 3.73 -21.09 16.28
CA LEU A 138 3.29 -20.13 17.30
C LEU A 138 3.88 -20.40 18.69
N GLY A 139 4.41 -21.60 18.93
CA GLY A 139 4.93 -21.99 20.24
C GLY A 139 3.84 -22.18 21.30
N GLU A 140 2.62 -22.50 20.87
CA GLU A 140 1.42 -22.76 21.71
C GLU A 140 1.03 -24.25 21.76
#